data_AF-A0A7S1JPM9-F1
#
_entry.id   AF-A0A7S1JPM9-F1
#
_cell.length_a   1.000
_cell.length_b   1.000
_cell.length_c   1.000
_cell.angle_alpha   90.00
_cell.angle_beta   90.00
_cell.angle_gamma   90.00
#
_symmetry.space_group_name_H-M   'P 1'
#
loop_
_entity.id
_entity.type
_entity.pdbx_description
1 polymer ?
#
loop_
_entity_poly.entity_id
_entity_poly.type
_entity_poly.pdbx_seq_one_letter_code
_entity_poly.pdbx_strand_id
1 'polypeptide(L)'
;VPQGGNTGLVGGSVPTFDEVVLSLANLNKIISFDESTGVLHCQAGCVLESLYQHVEERGFTMPIDLGAKGSCHIGGNVSTNAGGLRYLRYGPLSGSVLGLEVVKADGTRVDMTSLLRKDNTGYKAHQLFIGAE
;
A
#
# COMPACT_ATOMS: atom_id res chain seq x y z
N VAL A 1 16.16 1.44 -7.49
CA VAL A 1 14.85 2.11 -7.34
C VAL A 1 13.73 1.09 -7.18
N PRO A 2 13.02 1.07 -6.04
CA PRO A 2 11.79 0.30 -5.89
C PRO A 2 10.72 0.79 -6.88
N GLN A 3 10.04 -0.11 -7.58
CA GLN A 3 9.04 0.27 -8.57
C GLN A 3 7.76 -0.57 -8.43
N GLY A 4 6.64 0.13 -8.24
CA GLY A 4 5.29 -0.44 -8.31
C GLY A 4 4.73 -0.37 -9.73
N GLY A 5 3.54 0.22 -9.86
CA GLY A 5 2.85 0.40 -11.15
C GLY A 5 3.43 1.45 -12.09
N ASN A 6 4.51 2.14 -11.69
CA ASN A 6 5.15 3.23 -12.43
C ASN A 6 4.18 4.36 -12.86
N THR A 7 3.24 4.72 -11.99
CA THR A 7 2.24 5.77 -12.23
C THR A 7 2.53 7.07 -11.45
N GLY A 8 3.73 7.20 -10.88
CA GLY A 8 4.15 8.38 -10.13
C GLY A 8 4.37 9.59 -11.04
N LEU A 9 4.13 10.80 -10.53
CA LEU A 9 4.14 12.04 -11.32
C LEU A 9 5.33 12.97 -11.02
N VAL A 10 6.25 12.54 -10.15
CA VAL A 10 7.38 13.34 -9.65
C VAL A 10 8.75 12.72 -9.94
N GLY A 11 8.81 11.68 -10.78
CA GLY A 11 10.05 11.03 -11.20
C GLY A 11 10.63 10.00 -10.20
N GLY A 12 10.07 9.86 -9.00
CA GLY A 12 10.60 8.92 -7.98
C GLY A 12 10.52 7.43 -8.35
N SER A 13 9.69 7.07 -9.33
CA SER A 13 9.51 5.66 -9.74
C SER A 13 10.51 5.19 -10.81
N VAL A 14 11.42 6.05 -11.28
CA VAL A 14 12.39 5.71 -12.34
C VAL A 14 13.83 6.01 -11.89
N PRO A 15 14.82 5.22 -12.34
CA PRO A 15 16.23 5.48 -12.07
C PRO A 15 16.69 6.80 -12.71
N THR A 16 17.61 7.50 -12.05
CA THR A 16 18.25 8.70 -12.62
C THR A 16 19.47 8.32 -13.47
N PHE A 17 20.18 7.27 -13.05
CA PHE A 17 21.38 6.76 -13.71
C PHE A 17 21.19 5.26 -14.03
N ASP A 18 21.99 4.41 -13.39
CA ASP A 18 22.08 2.97 -13.61
C ASP A 18 21.54 2.16 -12.42
N GLU A 19 20.73 2.77 -11.55
CA GLU A 19 20.18 2.08 -10.39
C GLU A 19 19.33 0.87 -10.80
N VAL A 20 19.56 -0.27 -10.16
CA VAL A 20 18.75 -1.47 -10.37
C VAL A 20 17.29 -1.20 -10.01
N VAL A 21 16.38 -1.51 -10.92
CA VAL A 21 14.94 -1.44 -10.67
C VAL A 21 14.47 -2.70 -9.96
N LEU A 22 13.94 -2.54 -8.75
CA LEU A 22 13.32 -3.63 -8.00
C LEU A 22 11.81 -3.55 -8.18
N SER A 23 11.30 -4.26 -9.19
CA SER A 23 9.86 -4.31 -9.46
C SER A 23 9.13 -5.19 -8.45
N LEU A 24 8.02 -4.68 -7.91
CA LEU A 24 7.14 -5.42 -6.99
C LEU A 24 6.00 -6.15 -7.71
N ALA A 25 5.94 -6.14 -9.05
CA ALA A 25 4.79 -6.65 -9.82
C ALA A 25 4.43 -8.12 -9.54
N ASN A 26 5.41 -8.95 -9.17
CA ASN A 26 5.19 -10.36 -8.83
C ASN A 26 4.75 -10.60 -7.38
N LEU A 27 4.76 -9.56 -6.54
CA LEU A 27 4.24 -9.59 -5.17
C LEU A 27 2.75 -9.20 -5.18
N ASN A 28 1.92 -9.97 -5.86
CA ASN A 28 0.54 -9.62 -6.18
C ASN A 28 -0.52 -10.51 -5.50
N LYS A 29 -0.15 -11.23 -4.42
CA LYS A 29 -1.08 -12.11 -3.71
C LYS A 29 -1.88 -11.37 -2.64
N ILE A 30 -3.17 -11.63 -2.60
CA ILE A 30 -4.02 -11.35 -1.42
C ILE A 30 -3.77 -12.46 -0.41
N ILE A 31 -3.38 -12.08 0.81
CA ILE A 31 -2.96 -13.02 1.88
C ILE A 31 -4.18 -13.44 2.69
N SER A 32 -5.01 -12.47 3.09
CA SER A 32 -6.26 -12.73 3.81
C SER A 32 -7.21 -11.52 3.73
N PHE A 33 -8.50 -11.79 3.86
CA PHE A 33 -9.53 -10.77 4.03
C PHE A 33 -10.49 -11.22 5.14
N ASP A 34 -10.69 -10.38 6.15
CA ASP A 34 -11.61 -10.64 7.25
C ASP A 34 -12.93 -9.89 7.01
N GLU A 35 -13.98 -10.62 6.65
CA GLU A 35 -15.31 -10.07 6.37
C GLU A 35 -16.02 -9.52 7.62
N SER A 36 -15.57 -9.86 8.82
CA SER A 36 -16.15 -9.33 10.06
C SER A 36 -15.60 -7.93 10.39
N THR A 37 -14.34 -7.68 10.06
CA THR A 37 -13.63 -6.42 10.38
C THR A 37 -13.38 -5.54 9.17
N GLY A 38 -13.45 -6.08 7.95
CA GLY A 38 -13.10 -5.42 6.70
C GLY A 38 -11.60 -5.29 6.46
N VAL A 39 -10.77 -6.01 7.23
CA VAL A 39 -9.30 -5.91 7.14
C VAL A 39 -8.79 -6.73 5.95
N LEU A 40 -8.11 -6.06 5.03
CA LEU A 40 -7.43 -6.66 3.88
C LEU A 40 -5.92 -6.73 4.13
N HIS A 41 -5.35 -7.93 4.03
CA HIS A 41 -3.92 -8.16 4.06
C HIS A 41 -3.47 -8.69 2.69
N CYS A 42 -2.55 -7.97 2.04
CA CYS A 42 -2.09 -8.28 0.70
C CYS A 42 -0.65 -7.84 0.49
N GLN A 43 -0.03 -8.36 -0.56
CA GLN A 43 1.33 -8.00 -0.94
C GLN A 43 1.37 -6.62 -1.65
N ALA A 44 2.52 -5.95 -1.55
CA ALA A 44 2.71 -4.58 -2.03
C ALA A 44 2.47 -4.36 -3.54
N GLY A 45 2.59 -5.41 -4.35
CA GLY A 45 2.39 -5.39 -5.80
C GLY A 45 0.95 -5.61 -6.26
N CYS A 46 -0.02 -5.77 -5.35
CA CYS A 46 -1.42 -5.89 -5.76
C CYS A 46 -1.91 -4.59 -6.42
N VAL A 47 -2.46 -4.71 -7.63
CA VAL A 47 -3.09 -3.60 -8.37
C VAL A 47 -4.35 -3.15 -7.63
N LEU A 48 -4.51 -1.84 -7.46
CA LEU A 48 -5.62 -1.26 -6.69
C LEU A 48 -6.99 -1.69 -7.23
N GLU A 49 -7.18 -1.72 -8.56
CA GLU A 49 -8.43 -2.17 -9.17
C GLU A 49 -8.75 -3.64 -8.87
N SER A 50 -7.74 -4.52 -8.84
CA SER A 50 -7.94 -5.92 -8.45
C SER A 50 -8.33 -6.06 -6.98
N LEU A 51 -7.77 -5.22 -6.10
CA LEU A 51 -8.19 -5.18 -4.69
C LEU A 51 -9.63 -4.69 -4.55
N TYR A 52 -10.03 -3.68 -5.32
CA TYR A 52 -11.41 -3.20 -5.39
C TYR A 52 -12.39 -4.32 -5.74
N GLN A 53 -12.14 -5.01 -6.85
CA GLN A 53 -12.98 -6.13 -7.31
C GLN A 53 -13.11 -7.20 -6.23
N HIS A 54 -11.99 -7.57 -5.59
CA HIS A 54 -11.98 -8.58 -4.53
C HIS A 54 -12.84 -8.20 -3.32
N VAL A 55 -12.77 -6.95 -2.84
CA VAL A 55 -13.53 -6.53 -1.65
C VAL A 55 -14.98 -6.18 -1.97
N GLU A 56 -15.26 -5.72 -3.20
CA GLU A 56 -16.60 -5.32 -3.66
C GLU A 56 -17.56 -6.52 -3.75
N GLU A 57 -17.06 -7.69 -4.18
CA GLU A 57 -17.81 -8.97 -4.16
C GLU A 57 -18.34 -9.33 -2.76
N ARG A 58 -17.74 -8.76 -1.71
CA ARG A 58 -18.05 -9.02 -0.29
C ARG A 58 -18.77 -7.86 0.39
N GLY A 59 -19.18 -6.84 -0.38
CA GLY A 59 -19.87 -5.66 0.14
C GLY A 59 -18.95 -4.61 0.79
N PHE A 60 -17.63 -4.70 0.56
CA PHE A 60 -16.64 -3.75 1.05
C PHE A 60 -16.09 -2.87 -0.08
N THR A 61 -15.27 -1.89 0.27
CA THR A 61 -14.64 -1.01 -0.70
C THR A 61 -13.27 -0.57 -0.22
N MET A 62 -12.33 -0.34 -1.14
CA MET A 62 -11.05 0.24 -0.77
C MET A 62 -11.23 1.71 -0.32
N PRO A 63 -10.48 2.17 0.70
CA PRO A 63 -10.63 3.53 1.25
C PRO A 63 -10.05 4.61 0.32
N ILE A 64 -9.32 4.23 -0.72
CA ILE A 64 -8.69 5.13 -1.69
C ILE A 64 -9.13 4.76 -3.11
N ASP A 65 -9.33 5.75 -3.96
CA ASP A 65 -9.67 5.58 -5.38
C ASP A 65 -8.97 6.66 -6.20
N LEU A 66 -8.41 6.30 -7.35
CA LEU A 66 -7.61 7.21 -8.16
C LEU A 66 -7.64 6.80 -9.62
N GLY A 67 -7.42 7.76 -10.53
CA GLY A 67 -7.49 7.54 -11.98
C GLY A 67 -6.52 6.45 -12.48
N ALA A 68 -5.42 6.22 -11.76
CA ALA A 68 -4.43 5.19 -12.09
C ALA A 68 -4.75 3.79 -11.51
N LYS A 69 -5.95 3.55 -10.97
CA LYS A 69 -6.31 2.31 -10.25
C LYS A 69 -6.02 1.01 -11.00
N GLY A 70 -6.12 1.00 -12.34
CA GLY A 70 -5.86 -0.16 -13.19
C GLY A 70 -4.37 -0.51 -13.32
N SER A 71 -3.46 0.29 -12.77
CA SER A 71 -2.01 0.06 -12.86
C SER A 71 -1.25 0.36 -11.57
N CYS A 72 -1.70 1.30 -10.73
CA CYS A 72 -1.03 1.59 -9.47
C CYS A 72 -1.08 0.37 -8.52
N HIS A 73 0.02 0.10 -7.84
CA HIS A 73 0.09 -0.95 -6.83
C HIS A 73 -0.17 -0.38 -5.44
N ILE A 74 -0.74 -1.18 -4.54
CA ILE A 74 -1.06 -0.76 -3.18
C ILE A 74 0.18 -0.31 -2.40
N GLY A 75 1.33 -0.94 -2.60
CA GLY A 75 2.61 -0.52 -2.02
C GLY A 75 3.03 0.87 -2.49
N GLY A 76 2.87 1.18 -3.78
CA GLY A 76 3.14 2.52 -4.30
C GLY A 76 2.17 3.57 -3.77
N ASN A 77 0.90 3.20 -3.58
CA ASN A 77 -0.09 4.09 -2.95
C ASN A 77 0.31 4.42 -1.50
N VAL A 78 0.81 3.42 -0.76
CA VAL A 78 1.31 3.60 0.62
C VAL A 78 2.57 4.46 0.64
N SER A 79 3.57 4.15 -0.19
CA SER A 79 4.83 4.91 -0.25
C SER A 79 4.60 6.39 -0.56
N THR A 80 3.66 6.69 -1.46
CA THR A 80 3.30 8.07 -1.86
C THR A 80 2.26 8.74 -0.96
N ASN A 81 1.74 8.03 0.05
CA ASN A 81 0.56 8.44 0.84
C ASN A 81 -0.59 8.96 -0.06
N ALA A 82 -0.95 8.16 -1.06
CA ALA A 82 -1.92 8.53 -2.08
C ALA A 82 -3.26 8.96 -1.48
N GLY A 83 -3.81 10.05 -2.01
CA GLY A 83 -5.13 10.55 -1.64
C GLY A 83 -6.23 10.02 -2.56
N GLY A 84 -6.64 10.86 -3.51
CA GLY A 84 -7.58 10.48 -4.57
C GLY A 84 -9.04 10.90 -4.34
N LEU A 85 -9.93 10.33 -5.14
CA LEU A 85 -11.31 10.78 -5.34
C LEU A 85 -12.19 10.63 -4.09
N ARG A 86 -11.85 9.67 -3.21
CA ARG A 86 -12.64 9.35 -2.01
C ARG A 86 -12.02 9.87 -0.70
N TYR A 87 -10.96 10.67 -0.79
CA TYR A 87 -10.23 11.20 0.36
C TYR A 87 -11.13 11.97 1.34
N LEU A 88 -12.11 12.74 0.84
CA LEU A 88 -13.03 13.49 1.70
C LEU A 88 -13.86 12.59 2.62
N ARG A 89 -14.18 11.37 2.18
CA ARG A 89 -15.05 10.44 2.93
C ARG A 89 -14.25 9.53 3.86
N TYR A 90 -13.14 8.97 3.38
CA TYR A 90 -12.36 7.96 4.12
C TYR A 90 -11.08 8.52 4.75
N GLY A 91 -10.72 9.76 4.43
CA GLY A 91 -9.55 10.43 4.98
C GLY A 91 -8.23 9.99 4.31
N PRO A 92 -7.10 10.29 4.94
CA PRO A 92 -5.79 9.90 4.44
C PRO A 92 -5.56 8.40 4.52
N LEU A 93 -4.79 7.88 3.56
CA LEU A 93 -4.38 6.48 3.52
C LEU A 93 -3.62 6.09 4.80
N SER A 94 -2.82 7.00 5.36
CA SER A 94 -2.12 6.83 6.64
C SER A 94 -3.04 6.49 7.82
N GLY A 95 -4.32 6.89 7.78
CA GLY A 95 -5.32 6.54 8.79
C GLY A 95 -6.00 5.19 8.55
N SER A 96 -5.88 4.63 7.35
CA SER A 96 -6.51 3.36 6.93
C SER A 96 -5.53 2.18 6.95
N VAL A 97 -4.23 2.42 6.79
CA VAL A 97 -3.19 1.39 6.91
C VAL A 97 -3.04 0.98 8.39
N LEU A 98 -3.20 -0.32 8.67
CA LEU A 98 -3.09 -0.87 10.02
C LEU A 98 -1.69 -1.36 10.38
N GLY A 99 -0.91 -1.78 9.38
CA GLY A 99 0.45 -2.27 9.56
C GLY A 99 1.14 -2.50 8.22
N LEU A 100 2.47 -2.68 8.27
CA LEU A 100 3.33 -2.88 7.11
C LEU A 100 4.46 -3.86 7.44
N GLU A 101 4.82 -4.69 6.46
CA GLU A 101 6.10 -5.39 6.44
C GLU A 101 7.05 -4.65 5.50
N VAL A 102 8.25 -4.31 5.97
CA VAL A 102 9.23 -3.52 5.22
C VAL A 102 10.59 -4.20 5.23
N VAL A 103 11.29 -4.17 4.09
CA VAL A 103 12.70 -4.55 3.99
C VAL A 103 13.55 -3.29 3.89
N LYS A 104 14.46 -3.10 4.85
CA LYS A 104 15.39 -1.95 4.86
C LYS A 104 16.53 -2.15 3.86
N ALA A 105 17.30 -1.08 3.63
CA ALA A 105 18.47 -1.10 2.76
C ALA A 105 19.55 -2.12 3.18
N ASP A 106 19.66 -2.44 4.47
CA ASP A 106 20.57 -3.47 5.01
C ASP A 106 20.04 -4.91 4.84
N GLY A 107 18.87 -5.10 4.23
CA GLY A 107 18.19 -6.39 4.07
C GLY A 107 17.41 -6.85 5.30
N THR A 108 17.43 -6.11 6.40
CA THR A 108 16.65 -6.45 7.60
C THR A 108 15.17 -6.34 7.29
N ARG A 109 14.43 -7.42 7.59
CA ARG A 109 12.98 -7.42 7.56
C ARG A 109 12.42 -6.87 8.86
N VAL A 110 11.59 -5.85 8.76
CA VAL A 110 10.88 -5.22 9.87
C VAL A 110 9.39 -5.52 9.70
N ASP A 111 8.86 -6.38 10.56
CA ASP A 111 7.44 -6.73 10.57
C ASP A 111 6.71 -5.85 11.59
N MET A 112 5.86 -4.96 11.07
CA MET A 112 4.94 -4.12 11.84
C MET A 112 3.50 -4.37 11.38
N THR A 113 3.23 -5.59 10.88
CA THR A 113 1.91 -5.98 10.42
C THR A 113 0.99 -6.11 11.63
N SER A 114 -0.16 -5.45 11.57
CA SER A 114 -1.21 -5.55 12.58
C SER A 114 -2.55 -5.62 11.90
N LEU A 115 -3.40 -6.52 12.38
CA LEU A 115 -4.81 -6.62 11.99
C LEU A 115 -5.73 -5.88 12.97
N LEU A 116 -5.15 -5.21 13.97
CA LEU A 116 -5.89 -4.53 15.02
C LEU A 116 -6.25 -3.11 14.60
N ARG A 117 -7.52 -2.73 14.81
CA ARG A 117 -7.98 -1.35 14.58
C ARG A 117 -7.32 -0.33 15.52
N LYS A 118 -6.96 -0.78 16.73
CA LYS A 118 -6.31 0.01 17.77
C LYS A 118 -5.19 -0.82 18.39
N ASP A 119 -3.97 -0.29 18.28
CA ASP A 119 -2.78 -0.85 18.90
C ASP A 119 -1.89 0.31 19.36
N ASN A 120 -1.55 0.32 20.65
CA ASN A 120 -0.77 1.38 21.31
C ASN A 120 0.47 0.81 22.02
N THR A 121 0.97 -0.36 21.61
CA THR A 121 2.17 -0.97 22.20
C THR A 121 3.46 -0.37 21.61
N GLY A 122 3.75 0.88 21.95
CA GLY A 122 4.96 1.59 21.53
C GLY A 122 4.74 2.59 20.40
N TYR A 123 5.78 2.82 19.59
CA TYR A 123 5.73 3.80 18.51
C TYR A 123 4.97 3.25 17.29
N LYS A 124 4.23 4.13 16.61
CA LYS A 124 3.59 3.82 15.31
C LYS A 124 4.62 3.85 14.18
N ALA A 125 5.61 2.97 14.24
CA ALA A 125 6.77 2.99 13.36
C ALA A 125 6.42 2.81 11.87
N HIS A 126 5.33 2.09 11.55
CA HIS A 126 4.87 1.92 10.17
C HIS A 126 4.54 3.28 9.50
N GLN A 127 4.16 4.31 10.26
CA GLN A 127 3.87 5.64 9.73
C GLN A 127 5.09 6.32 9.09
N LEU A 128 6.31 5.94 9.50
CA LEU A 128 7.54 6.49 8.91
C LEU A 128 7.75 6.07 7.45
N PHE A 129 7.06 5.00 7.02
CA PHE A 129 7.16 4.47 5.65
C PHE A 129 6.00 4.91 4.76
N ILE A 130 4.96 5.52 5.34
CA ILE A 130 3.81 6.05 4.60
C ILE A 130 4.14 7.48 4.17
N GLY A 131 4.18 7.75 2.87
CA GLY A 131 4.64 9.04 2.36
C GLY A 131 6.16 9.18 2.35
N ALA A 132 6.90 8.07 2.49
CA ALA A 132 8.34 8.06 2.40
C ALA A 132 8.86 8.21 0.96
N GLU A 133 8.00 7.96 -0.07
CA GLU A 133 8.16 8.42 -1.47
C GLU A 133 6.95 8.07 -2.35
#